data_AF-A0A8W7PVX3-F1
#
_entry.id   AF-A0A8W7PVX3-F1
#
_cell.length_a   1.000
_cell.length_b   1.000
_cell.length_c   1.000
_cell.angle_alpha   90.00
_cell.angle_beta   90.00
_cell.angle_gamma   90.00
#
_symmetry.space_group_name_H-M   'P 1'
#
loop_
_entity.id
_entity.type
_entity.pdbx_description
1 polymer ?
#
loop_
_entity_poly.entity_id
_entity_poly.type
_entity_poly.pdbx_seq_one_letter_code
_entity_poly.pdbx_strand_id
1 'polypeptide(L)'
;LHARIAEQRLAERVNVVHLSDHGMESVMPKNFINLTSLVSAELRYDTYGSTPVLQIVPKVEQDRSELYRQLRRAADADGRFEVYMVENLPARWQYNNTRRTGPITAVAQHGYGFDDMWRTVEYYRKHFGVEVTPDTQYGMHGYDNAQLAMNSIFFSYGPAIREQLTVEPFDTVDLYYLFCEILNLAPPNYLAGNVNHIQHILRNGSRDDDDDNDPNGGGSSDATTRAETIAVIFAGSLIASFAIVSVFALGVIYQRRRREHMVPPYLYEETETFIDDGNKMLHTSTTNSSINGDVVSVDV
;
A
#
# COMPACT_ATOMS: atom_id res chain seq x y z
N LEU A 1 17.20 17.82 4.01
CA LEU A 1 16.50 17.38 5.25
C LEU A 1 17.44 17.31 6.44
N HIS A 2 18.38 16.34 6.48
CA HIS A 2 19.26 16.09 7.63
C HIS A 2 20.05 17.31 8.13
N ALA A 3 20.61 18.14 7.23
CA ALA A 3 21.29 19.38 7.61
C ALA A 3 20.38 20.33 8.42
N ARG A 4 19.11 20.45 8.03
CA ARG A 4 18.13 21.29 8.75
C ARG A 4 17.77 20.70 10.12
N ILE A 5 17.66 19.38 10.24
CA ILE A 5 17.44 18.71 11.53
C ILE A 5 18.59 19.02 12.49
N ALA A 6 19.83 18.96 12.01
CA ALA A 6 21.02 19.30 12.78
C ALA A 6 21.06 20.79 13.17
N GLU A 7 20.86 21.71 12.21
CA GLU A 7 20.83 23.16 12.44
C GLU A 7 19.79 23.57 13.51
N GLN A 8 18.63 22.90 13.52
CA GLN A 8 17.55 23.15 14.46
C GLN A 8 17.66 22.35 15.77
N ARG A 9 18.75 21.60 15.98
CA ARG A 9 18.98 20.75 17.16
C ARG A 9 17.86 19.74 17.43
N LEU A 10 17.38 19.11 16.36
CA LEU A 10 16.28 18.15 16.40
C LEU A 10 16.72 16.68 16.26
N ALA A 11 18.02 16.41 16.16
CA ALA A 11 18.56 15.05 15.93
C ALA A 11 18.08 14.03 16.98
N GLU A 12 18.03 14.42 18.25
CA GLU A 12 17.57 13.58 19.37
C GLU A 12 16.04 13.52 19.51
N ARG A 13 15.28 14.17 18.63
CA ARG A 13 13.82 14.31 18.74
C ARG A 13 13.06 13.81 17.52
N VAL A 14 13.75 13.53 16.42
CA VAL A 14 13.13 13.21 15.14
C VAL A 14 13.62 11.86 14.66
N ASN A 15 12.68 10.95 14.42
CA ASN A 15 12.92 9.74 13.66
C ASN A 15 12.65 10.03 12.19
N VAL A 16 13.62 9.70 11.33
CA VAL A 16 13.52 9.82 9.88
C VAL A 16 13.56 8.43 9.28
N VAL A 17 12.57 8.11 8.47
CA VAL A 17 12.50 6.86 7.69
C VAL A 17 12.45 7.23 6.22
N HIS A 18 13.43 6.76 5.45
CA HIS A 18 13.49 6.87 3.99
C HIS A 18 13.05 5.55 3.39
N LEU A 19 12.09 5.62 2.49
CA LEU A 19 11.44 4.47 1.85
C LEU A 19 11.34 4.72 0.35
N SER A 20 11.17 3.64 -0.41
CA SER A 20 10.46 3.69 -1.69
C SER A 20 9.26 2.76 -1.62
N ASP A 21 8.31 2.96 -2.54
CA ASP A 21 7.18 2.07 -2.75
C ASP A 21 7.60 0.77 -3.45
N HIS A 22 8.50 0.87 -4.43
CA HIS A 22 9.05 -0.26 -5.17
C HIS A 22 10.43 0.05 -5.74
N GLY A 23 11.03 -0.93 -6.40
CA GLY A 23 12.19 -0.78 -7.25
C GLY A 23 11.85 -0.44 -8.70
N MET A 24 12.75 -0.73 -9.64
CA MET A 24 12.63 -0.37 -11.05
C MET A 24 13.43 -1.33 -11.93
N GLU A 25 12.92 -1.61 -13.13
CA GLU A 25 13.61 -2.39 -14.17
C GLU A 25 13.51 -1.68 -15.53
N SER A 26 14.47 -1.93 -16.41
CA SER A 26 14.46 -1.49 -17.80
C SER A 26 13.73 -2.49 -18.71
N VAL A 27 12.83 -1.97 -19.53
CA VAL A 27 12.14 -2.71 -20.59
C VAL A 27 12.38 -2.05 -21.93
N MET A 28 12.51 -2.85 -23.00
CA MET A 28 12.85 -2.38 -24.35
C MET A 28 11.75 -2.74 -25.36
N PRO A 29 11.51 -1.95 -26.42
CA PRO A 29 10.48 -2.24 -27.42
C PRO A 29 10.56 -3.62 -28.06
N LYS A 30 11.76 -4.17 -28.25
CA LYS A 30 11.95 -5.56 -28.74
C LYS A 30 11.38 -6.64 -27.82
N ASN A 31 11.12 -6.30 -26.55
CA ASN A 31 10.56 -7.18 -25.53
C ASN A 31 9.05 -6.94 -25.32
N PHE A 32 8.39 -6.13 -26.15
CA PHE A 32 6.95 -5.95 -26.05
C PHE A 32 6.21 -7.16 -26.65
N ILE A 33 5.23 -7.67 -25.92
CA ILE A 33 4.39 -8.81 -26.27
C ILE A 33 3.10 -8.26 -26.86
N ASN A 34 2.80 -8.64 -28.10
CA ASN A 34 1.54 -8.25 -28.74
C ASN A 34 0.40 -9.15 -28.28
N LEU A 35 -0.13 -8.86 -27.10
CA LEU A 35 -1.22 -9.62 -26.48
C LEU A 35 -2.45 -9.69 -27.41
N THR A 36 -2.77 -8.57 -28.08
CA THR A 36 -3.94 -8.47 -28.96
C THR A 36 -3.88 -9.43 -30.15
N SER A 37 -2.67 -9.76 -30.65
CA SER A 37 -2.50 -10.72 -31.75
C SER A 37 -2.64 -12.19 -31.34
N LEU A 38 -2.66 -12.49 -30.04
CA LEU A 38 -2.68 -13.86 -29.51
C LEU A 38 -4.09 -14.44 -29.35
N VAL A 39 -5.12 -13.62 -29.60
CA VAL A 39 -6.52 -13.96 -29.40
C VAL A 39 -7.32 -13.72 -30.68
N SER A 40 -8.34 -14.54 -30.91
CA SER A 40 -9.24 -14.40 -32.05
C SER A 40 -9.88 -13.01 -32.05
N ALA A 41 -9.95 -12.38 -33.23
CA ALA A 41 -10.60 -11.08 -33.42
C ALA A 41 -12.12 -11.11 -33.11
N GLU A 42 -12.72 -12.31 -33.04
CA GLU A 42 -14.12 -12.49 -32.66
C GLU A 42 -14.35 -12.30 -31.14
N LEU A 43 -13.33 -12.54 -30.32
CA LEU A 43 -13.40 -12.39 -28.87
C LEU A 43 -13.17 -10.92 -28.52
N ARG A 44 -14.22 -10.26 -28.03
CA ARG A 44 -14.15 -8.85 -27.63
C ARG A 44 -13.90 -8.73 -26.14
N TYR A 45 -12.92 -7.94 -25.76
CA TYR A 45 -12.56 -7.69 -24.37
C TYR A 45 -12.02 -6.27 -24.21
N ASP A 46 -12.02 -5.78 -22.96
CA ASP A 46 -11.28 -4.60 -22.54
C ASP A 46 -10.03 -5.02 -21.76
N THR A 47 -9.02 -4.14 -21.77
CA THR A 47 -7.88 -4.22 -20.87
C THR A 47 -7.90 -3.06 -19.88
N TYR A 48 -7.59 -3.35 -18.63
CA TYR A 48 -7.43 -2.37 -17.55
C TYR A 48 -6.08 -2.57 -16.86
N GLY A 49 -5.56 -1.49 -16.27
CA GLY A 49 -4.18 -1.45 -15.78
C GLY A 49 -3.21 -1.10 -16.90
N SER A 50 -1.93 -1.35 -16.65
CA SER A 50 -0.84 -1.13 -17.60
C SER A 50 0.21 -2.20 -17.42
N THR A 51 1.09 -2.38 -18.41
CA THR A 51 2.24 -3.26 -18.24
C THR A 51 2.98 -2.98 -16.92
N PRO A 52 3.46 -4.02 -16.22
CA PRO A 52 3.52 -5.43 -16.64
C PRO A 52 2.29 -6.26 -16.26
N VAL A 53 1.23 -5.68 -15.70
CA VAL A 53 0.04 -6.42 -15.25
C VAL A 53 -1.22 -5.85 -15.89
N LEU A 54 -1.82 -6.63 -16.79
CA LEU A 54 -3.07 -6.27 -17.45
C LEU A 54 -4.23 -7.12 -16.92
N GLN A 55 -5.31 -6.45 -16.55
CA GLN A 55 -6.60 -7.06 -16.25
C GLN A 55 -7.39 -7.16 -17.55
N ILE A 56 -7.79 -8.36 -17.94
CA ILE A 56 -8.50 -8.65 -19.19
C ILE A 56 -9.95 -8.99 -18.84
N VAL A 57 -10.88 -8.18 -19.35
CA VAL A 57 -12.31 -8.28 -19.04
C VAL A 57 -13.08 -8.55 -20.33
N PRO A 58 -13.68 -9.73 -20.52
CA PRO A 58 -14.46 -10.02 -21.73
C PRO A 58 -15.70 -9.11 -21.78
N LYS A 59 -16.07 -8.66 -22.98
CA LYS A 59 -17.31 -7.91 -23.21
C LYS A 59 -18.55 -8.77 -23.01
N VAL A 60 -18.40 -10.08 -23.20
CA VAL A 60 -19.44 -11.10 -23.09
C VAL A 60 -18.91 -12.17 -22.14
N GLU A 61 -19.53 -12.35 -20.97
CA GLU A 61 -18.99 -13.24 -19.92
C GLU A 61 -18.87 -14.70 -20.39
N GLN A 62 -19.72 -15.15 -21.31
CA GLN A 62 -19.66 -16.50 -21.89
C GLN A 62 -18.35 -16.76 -22.64
N ASP A 63 -17.67 -15.70 -23.12
CA ASP A 63 -16.40 -15.80 -23.84
C ASP A 63 -15.21 -15.95 -22.88
N ARG A 64 -15.39 -15.72 -21.57
CA ARG A 64 -14.30 -15.73 -20.56
C ARG A 64 -13.45 -16.98 -20.64
N SER A 65 -14.07 -18.16 -20.67
CA SER A 65 -13.35 -19.44 -20.67
C SER A 65 -12.55 -19.65 -21.95
N GLU A 66 -13.08 -19.24 -23.11
CA GLU A 66 -12.37 -19.36 -24.37
C GLU A 66 -11.23 -18.34 -24.47
N LEU A 67 -11.49 -17.10 -24.06
CA LEU A 67 -10.48 -16.05 -24.00
C LEU A 67 -9.30 -16.46 -23.11
N TYR A 68 -9.58 -16.94 -21.90
CA TYR A 68 -8.54 -17.47 -21.02
C TYR A 68 -7.77 -18.63 -21.66
N ARG A 69 -8.46 -19.57 -22.31
CA ARG A 69 -7.83 -20.73 -22.95
C ARG A 69 -6.88 -20.33 -24.08
N GLN A 70 -7.26 -19.37 -24.93
CA GLN A 70 -6.40 -18.87 -26.00
C GLN A 70 -5.16 -18.16 -25.43
N LEU A 71 -5.38 -17.25 -24.48
CA LEU A 71 -4.31 -16.52 -23.80
C LEU A 71 -3.35 -17.46 -23.07
N ARG A 72 -3.88 -18.47 -22.36
CA ARG A 72 -3.08 -19.46 -21.64
C ARG A 72 -2.22 -20.29 -22.57
N ARG A 73 -2.78 -20.79 -23.68
CA ARG A 73 -2.01 -21.53 -24.70
C ARG A 73 -0.91 -20.67 -25.29
N ALA A 74 -1.19 -19.39 -25.54
CA ALA A 74 -0.19 -18.46 -26.04
C ALA A 74 0.92 -18.20 -25.01
N ALA A 75 0.56 -18.01 -23.75
CA ALA A 75 1.50 -17.87 -22.64
C ALA A 75 2.42 -19.10 -22.50
N ASP A 76 1.84 -20.31 -22.52
CA ASP A 76 2.59 -21.57 -22.42
C ASP A 76 3.55 -21.77 -23.61
N ALA A 77 3.21 -21.28 -24.81
CA ALA A 77 4.05 -21.38 -26.00
C ALA A 77 5.14 -20.29 -26.08
N ASP A 78 4.85 -19.08 -25.60
CA ASP A 78 5.73 -17.92 -25.70
C ASP A 78 6.73 -17.86 -24.54
N GLY A 79 6.29 -18.16 -23.32
CA GLY A 79 7.10 -18.20 -22.10
C GLY A 79 7.47 -16.84 -21.51
N ARG A 80 7.12 -15.71 -22.15
CA ARG A 80 7.47 -14.36 -21.66
C ARG A 80 6.37 -13.69 -20.83
N PHE A 81 5.25 -14.36 -20.60
CA PHE A 81 4.17 -13.89 -19.74
C PHE A 81 3.37 -15.08 -19.21
N GLU A 82 2.58 -14.82 -18.18
CA GLU A 82 1.67 -15.77 -17.57
C GLU A 82 0.26 -15.20 -17.52
N VAL A 83 -0.73 -16.10 -17.48
CA VAL A 83 -2.14 -15.73 -17.44
C VAL A 83 -2.86 -16.55 -16.38
N TYR A 84 -3.60 -15.83 -15.55
CA TYR A 84 -4.32 -16.35 -14.40
C TYR A 84 -5.79 -16.01 -14.51
N MET A 85 -6.67 -16.92 -14.11
CA MET A 85 -7.99 -16.53 -13.66
C MET A 85 -7.85 -15.93 -12.26
N VAL A 86 -8.77 -15.03 -11.87
CA VAL A 86 -8.72 -14.38 -10.55
C VAL A 86 -8.69 -15.38 -9.40
N GLU A 87 -9.40 -16.50 -9.50
CA GLU A 87 -9.41 -17.57 -8.52
C GLU A 87 -8.10 -18.36 -8.40
N ASN A 88 -7.20 -18.23 -9.39
CA ASN A 88 -5.97 -19.02 -9.51
C ASN A 88 -4.71 -18.15 -9.38
N LEU A 89 -4.84 -16.89 -8.95
CA LEU A 89 -3.70 -16.04 -8.68
C LEU A 89 -2.83 -16.63 -7.57
N PRO A 90 -1.49 -16.50 -7.63
CA PRO A 90 -0.58 -16.95 -6.58
C PRO A 90 -1.01 -16.45 -5.20
N ALA A 91 -1.29 -17.37 -4.28
CA ALA A 91 -1.81 -17.06 -2.94
C ALA A 91 -0.93 -16.07 -2.16
N ARG A 92 0.41 -16.15 -2.36
CA ARG A 92 1.38 -15.24 -1.73
C ARG A 92 1.20 -13.77 -2.10
N TRP A 93 0.58 -13.47 -3.25
CA TRP A 93 0.35 -12.08 -3.65
C TRP A 93 -0.77 -11.42 -2.84
N GLN A 94 -1.65 -12.24 -2.20
CA GLN A 94 -2.86 -11.75 -1.54
C GLN A 94 -3.68 -10.78 -2.42
N TYR A 95 -3.63 -10.99 -3.74
CA TYR A 95 -4.25 -10.13 -4.74
C TYR A 95 -5.69 -10.59 -5.07
N ASN A 96 -6.52 -10.71 -4.04
CA ASN A 96 -7.81 -11.41 -4.09
C ASN A 96 -9.05 -10.50 -4.06
N ASN A 97 -8.89 -9.20 -4.33
CA ASN A 97 -10.02 -8.27 -4.39
C ASN A 97 -10.82 -8.48 -5.68
N THR A 98 -11.72 -9.46 -5.69
CA THR A 98 -12.52 -9.84 -6.86
C THR A 98 -13.47 -8.74 -7.36
N ARG A 99 -13.71 -7.69 -6.57
CA ARG A 99 -14.48 -6.52 -7.01
C ARG A 99 -13.68 -5.61 -7.94
N ARG A 100 -12.35 -5.54 -7.76
CA ARG A 100 -11.47 -4.61 -8.50
C ARG A 100 -10.45 -5.32 -9.39
N THR A 101 -10.21 -6.61 -9.15
CA THR A 101 -9.37 -7.47 -9.99
C THR A 101 -10.22 -8.03 -11.14
N GLY A 102 -9.70 -7.96 -12.36
CA GLY A 102 -10.38 -8.49 -13.53
C GLY A 102 -10.48 -10.03 -13.47
N PRO A 103 -11.39 -10.63 -14.25
CA PRO A 103 -11.61 -12.08 -14.24
C PRO A 103 -10.39 -12.86 -14.76
N ILE A 104 -9.58 -12.22 -15.60
CA ILE A 104 -8.32 -12.74 -16.14
C ILE A 104 -7.22 -11.70 -15.90
N THR A 105 -6.07 -12.12 -15.38
CA THR A 105 -4.89 -11.29 -15.20
C THR A 105 -3.74 -11.84 -16.04
N ALA A 106 -3.18 -11.01 -16.93
CA ALA A 106 -1.96 -11.28 -17.66
C ALA A 106 -0.79 -10.56 -16.97
N VAL A 107 0.29 -11.30 -16.70
CA VAL A 107 1.48 -10.81 -16.01
C VAL A 107 2.69 -11.05 -16.91
N ALA A 108 3.34 -9.99 -17.38
CA ALA A 108 4.57 -10.11 -18.14
C ALA A 108 5.70 -10.60 -17.22
N GLN A 109 6.56 -11.47 -17.75
CA GLN A 109 7.76 -11.89 -17.05
C GLN A 109 8.74 -10.72 -16.92
N HIS A 110 9.65 -10.82 -15.96
CA HIS A 110 10.65 -9.79 -15.69
C HIS A 110 11.43 -9.40 -16.98
N GLY A 111 11.49 -8.10 -17.27
CA GLY A 111 12.14 -7.57 -18.49
C GLY A 111 11.27 -7.55 -19.77
N TYR A 112 9.98 -7.93 -19.66
CA TYR A 112 9.01 -7.88 -20.75
C TYR A 112 7.84 -6.94 -20.44
N GLY A 113 7.20 -6.43 -21.49
CA GLY A 113 5.99 -5.63 -21.40
C GLY A 113 4.97 -6.06 -22.46
N PHE A 114 3.77 -5.50 -22.43
CA PHE A 114 2.71 -5.73 -23.41
C PHE A 114 2.66 -4.58 -24.43
N ASP A 115 1.78 -4.72 -25.42
CA ASP A 115 1.59 -3.79 -26.53
C ASP A 115 1.06 -2.41 -26.11
N ASP A 116 0.48 -2.26 -24.92
CA ASP A 116 0.10 -0.97 -24.35
C ASP A 116 1.29 -0.01 -24.17
N MET A 117 2.50 -0.55 -24.01
CA MET A 117 3.75 0.23 -23.97
C MET A 117 4.00 1.05 -25.23
N TRP A 118 3.45 0.67 -26.38
CA TRP A 118 3.58 1.48 -27.59
C TRP A 118 2.92 2.85 -27.44
N ARG A 119 1.89 2.99 -26.58
CA ARG A 119 1.30 4.30 -26.26
C ARG A 119 2.31 5.20 -25.56
N THR A 120 3.11 4.65 -24.65
CA THR A 120 4.21 5.35 -23.99
C THR A 120 5.28 5.73 -25.01
N VAL A 121 5.70 4.80 -25.87
CA VAL A 121 6.67 5.09 -26.94
C VAL A 121 6.21 6.27 -27.82
N GLU A 122 4.97 6.22 -28.30
CA GLU A 122 4.39 7.28 -29.15
C GLU A 122 4.30 8.62 -28.42
N TYR A 123 3.91 8.61 -27.14
CA TYR A 123 3.88 9.82 -26.32
C TYR A 123 5.27 10.47 -26.27
N TYR A 124 6.33 9.70 -26.00
CA TYR A 124 7.68 10.24 -25.89
C TYR A 124 8.22 10.75 -27.24
N ARG A 125 7.97 10.03 -28.34
CA ARG A 125 8.32 10.49 -29.69
C ARG A 125 7.68 11.84 -30.00
N LYS A 126 6.39 11.99 -29.68
CA LYS A 126 5.61 13.19 -30.00
C LYS A 126 5.98 14.39 -29.13
N HIS A 127 6.20 14.20 -27.83
CA HIS A 127 6.35 15.32 -26.88
C HIS A 127 7.80 15.71 -26.61
N PHE A 128 8.74 14.77 -26.77
CA PHE A 128 10.15 15.01 -26.47
C PHE A 128 11.07 14.84 -27.67
N GLY A 129 10.55 14.48 -28.84
CA GLY A 129 11.35 14.30 -30.06
C GLY A 129 12.40 13.20 -29.95
N VAL A 130 12.18 12.23 -29.06
CA VAL A 130 13.12 11.14 -28.81
C VAL A 130 13.03 10.13 -29.94
N GLU A 131 14.18 9.79 -30.53
CA GLU A 131 14.29 8.66 -31.45
C GLU A 131 14.21 7.34 -30.67
N VAL A 132 13.32 6.45 -31.09
CA VAL A 132 13.09 5.17 -30.42
C VAL A 132 13.57 4.04 -31.32
N THR A 133 14.52 3.28 -30.80
CA THR A 133 15.07 2.06 -31.40
C THR A 133 14.55 0.84 -30.63
N PRO A 134 14.73 -0.38 -31.16
CA PRO A 134 14.37 -1.62 -30.45
C PRO A 134 15.07 -1.79 -29.09
N ASP A 135 16.19 -1.08 -28.87
CA ASP A 135 17.02 -1.13 -27.66
C ASP A 135 16.84 0.09 -26.74
N THR A 136 15.95 1.03 -27.09
CA THR A 136 15.63 2.17 -26.21
C THR A 136 15.04 1.65 -24.91
N GLN A 137 15.62 2.04 -23.78
CA GLN A 137 15.19 1.58 -22.46
C GLN A 137 14.10 2.49 -21.89
N TYR A 138 13.05 1.86 -21.34
CA TYR A 138 11.98 2.47 -20.58
C TYR A 138 11.99 1.90 -19.16
N GLY A 139 11.84 2.75 -18.15
CA GLY A 139 11.68 2.31 -16.77
C GLY A 139 10.30 1.71 -16.53
N MET A 140 10.26 0.54 -15.90
CA MET A 140 9.05 -0.21 -15.57
C MET A 140 9.14 -0.80 -14.15
N HIS A 141 7.98 -0.93 -13.51
CA HIS A 141 7.83 -1.53 -12.19
C HIS A 141 6.46 -2.21 -12.10
N GLY A 142 6.20 -2.93 -11.00
CA GLY A 142 4.94 -3.66 -10.80
C GLY A 142 4.98 -5.12 -11.22
N TYR A 143 6.18 -5.66 -11.49
CA TYR A 143 6.38 -7.10 -11.61
C TYR A 143 6.20 -7.78 -10.25
N ASP A 144 6.35 -9.10 -10.25
CA ASP A 144 6.39 -9.91 -9.05
C ASP A 144 7.34 -9.32 -7.97
N ASN A 145 6.80 -9.11 -6.77
CA ASN A 145 7.52 -8.52 -5.64
C ASN A 145 8.65 -9.41 -5.11
N ALA A 146 8.73 -10.68 -5.51
CA ALA A 146 9.86 -11.55 -5.19
C ALA A 146 11.11 -11.25 -6.04
N GLN A 147 10.99 -10.44 -7.10
CA GLN A 147 12.13 -10.04 -7.94
C GLN A 147 12.96 -8.99 -7.22
N LEU A 148 14.27 -9.20 -7.12
CA LEU A 148 15.18 -8.27 -6.45
C LEU A 148 15.09 -6.84 -7.01
N ALA A 149 14.87 -6.68 -8.32
CA ALA A 149 14.71 -5.38 -8.96
C ALA A 149 13.47 -4.61 -8.49
N MET A 150 12.46 -5.29 -7.93
CA MET A 150 11.24 -4.69 -7.39
C MET A 150 11.34 -4.34 -5.90
N ASN A 151 12.41 -4.75 -5.23
CA ASN A 151 12.60 -4.45 -3.81
C ASN A 151 12.71 -2.93 -3.59
N SER A 152 11.98 -2.45 -2.58
CA SER A 152 12.06 -1.07 -2.12
C SER A 152 13.31 -0.82 -1.27
N ILE A 153 13.70 0.44 -1.13
CA ILE A 153 14.71 0.84 -0.16
C ILE A 153 14.11 1.06 1.23
N PHE A 154 14.91 0.84 2.26
CA PHE A 154 14.60 1.21 3.65
C PHE A 154 15.86 1.72 4.34
N PHE A 155 15.83 2.96 4.82
CA PHE A 155 16.84 3.52 5.72
C PHE A 155 16.15 4.26 6.84
N SER A 156 16.58 4.05 8.08
CA SER A 156 16.02 4.78 9.22
C SER A 156 17.12 5.32 10.12
N TYR A 157 16.84 6.46 10.74
CA TYR A 157 17.74 7.13 11.67
C TYR A 157 16.93 7.95 12.68
N GLY A 158 17.28 7.87 13.96
CA GLY A 158 16.67 8.67 14.99
C GLY A 158 16.77 8.03 16.37
N PRO A 159 16.25 8.70 17.41
CA PRO A 159 16.35 8.28 18.79
C PRO A 159 15.66 6.93 19.09
N ALA A 160 14.61 6.56 18.35
CA ALA A 160 13.92 5.28 18.54
C ALA A 160 14.59 4.12 17.78
N ILE A 161 15.51 4.42 16.85
CA ILE A 161 16.09 3.44 15.92
C ILE A 161 17.47 3.03 16.40
N ARG A 162 17.76 1.72 16.39
CA ARG A 162 19.11 1.21 16.69
C ARG A 162 20.12 1.69 15.67
N GLU A 163 21.27 2.13 16.17
CA GLU A 163 22.36 2.59 15.33
C GLU A 163 23.20 1.43 14.81
N GLN A 164 23.86 1.65 13.67
CA GLN A 164 24.83 0.73 13.09
C GLN A 164 24.29 -0.69 12.86
N LEU A 165 23.01 -0.78 12.51
CA LEU A 165 22.31 -2.03 12.25
C LEU A 165 22.01 -2.16 10.75
N THR A 166 22.48 -3.25 10.15
CA THR A 166 21.98 -3.75 8.87
C THR A 166 20.93 -4.82 9.16
N VAL A 167 19.77 -4.72 8.53
CA VAL A 167 18.67 -5.67 8.70
C VAL A 167 18.49 -6.55 7.48
N GLU A 168 17.98 -7.76 7.69
CA GLU A 168 17.52 -8.63 6.63
C GLU A 168 16.29 -8.04 5.92
N PRO A 169 16.00 -8.42 4.67
CA PRO A 169 14.78 -8.01 4.00
C PRO A 169 13.52 -8.40 4.79
N PHE A 170 12.54 -7.51 4.78
CA PHE A 170 11.23 -7.70 5.41
C PHE A 170 10.13 -7.08 4.53
N ASP A 171 8.87 -7.40 4.81
CA ASP A 171 7.76 -6.94 3.98
C ASP A 171 7.33 -5.52 4.35
N THR A 172 6.99 -4.70 3.36
CA THR A 172 6.58 -3.30 3.58
C THR A 172 5.32 -3.19 4.45
N VAL A 173 4.48 -4.23 4.50
CA VAL A 173 3.31 -4.30 5.40
C VAL A 173 3.70 -4.33 6.89
N ASP A 174 4.93 -4.72 7.22
CA ASP A 174 5.43 -4.75 8.59
C ASP A 174 5.72 -3.34 9.14
N LEU A 175 5.96 -2.36 8.25
CA LEU A 175 6.30 -0.98 8.61
C LEU A 175 5.22 -0.30 9.45
N TYR A 176 3.95 -0.72 9.32
CA TYR A 176 2.89 -0.17 10.16
C TYR A 176 3.17 -0.39 11.65
N TYR A 177 3.64 -1.58 12.02
CA TYR A 177 4.04 -1.86 13.41
C TYR A 177 5.22 -0.99 13.84
N LEU A 178 6.22 -0.81 12.97
CA LEU A 178 7.35 0.08 13.25
C LEU A 178 6.87 1.51 13.55
N PHE A 179 5.92 2.04 12.78
CA PHE A 179 5.38 3.38 13.01
C PHE A 179 4.53 3.46 14.28
N CYS A 180 3.73 2.44 14.57
CA CYS A 180 2.99 2.34 15.83
C CYS A 180 3.94 2.43 17.03
N GLU A 181 5.03 1.66 17.03
CA GLU A 181 6.00 1.67 18.13
C GLU A 181 6.73 3.02 18.25
N ILE A 182 7.15 3.64 17.13
CA ILE A 182 7.79 4.96 17.14
C ILE A 182 6.85 6.05 17.69
N LEU A 183 5.55 5.94 17.42
CA LEU A 183 4.53 6.91 17.83
C LEU A 183 3.84 6.56 19.16
N ASN A 184 4.22 5.45 19.80
CA ASN A 184 3.55 4.90 20.98
C ASN A 184 2.02 4.70 20.79
N LEU A 185 1.65 4.08 19.67
CA LEU A 185 0.27 3.75 19.31
C LEU A 185 0.06 2.22 19.36
N ALA A 186 -1.10 1.80 19.83
CA ALA A 186 -1.51 0.41 19.72
C ALA A 186 -1.83 0.06 18.25
N PRO A 187 -1.22 -0.98 17.68
CA PRO A 187 -1.59 -1.43 16.34
C PRO A 187 -3.00 -2.05 16.35
N PRO A 188 -3.80 -1.86 15.28
CA PRO A 188 -5.05 -2.58 15.13
C PRO A 188 -4.83 -4.09 14.97
N ASN A 189 -5.84 -4.88 15.30
CA ASN A 189 -5.79 -6.35 15.30
C ASN A 189 -5.94 -7.01 13.91
N TYR A 190 -6.13 -6.23 12.85
CA TYR A 190 -6.39 -6.72 11.49
C TYR A 190 -5.23 -6.51 10.51
N LEU A 191 -4.04 -6.14 11.00
CA LEU A 191 -2.86 -5.96 10.14
C LEU A 191 -2.33 -7.30 9.64
N ALA A 192 -1.96 -7.34 8.35
CA ALA A 192 -1.37 -8.52 7.72
C ALA A 192 0.13 -8.69 8.00
N GLY A 193 0.82 -7.63 8.45
CA GLY A 193 2.26 -7.67 8.73
C GLY A 193 2.63 -8.46 9.98
N ASN A 194 3.93 -8.70 10.15
CA ASN A 194 4.52 -9.41 11.27
C ASN A 194 5.46 -8.51 12.07
N VAL A 195 5.03 -8.16 13.29
CA VAL A 195 5.80 -7.31 14.21
C VAL A 195 7.21 -7.84 14.51
N ASN A 196 7.41 -9.15 14.51
CA ASN A 196 8.70 -9.76 14.83
C ASN A 196 9.79 -9.41 13.81
N HIS A 197 9.41 -9.09 12.56
CA HIS A 197 10.36 -8.68 11.54
C HIS A 197 10.94 -7.29 11.80
N ILE A 198 10.26 -6.42 12.56
CA ILE A 198 10.68 -5.02 12.76
C ILE A 198 11.10 -4.67 14.18
N GLN A 199 10.77 -5.49 15.19
CA GLN A 199 11.08 -5.17 16.59
C GLN A 199 12.57 -4.93 16.84
N HIS A 200 13.41 -5.74 16.20
CA HIS A 200 14.86 -5.66 16.37
C HIS A 200 15.48 -4.38 15.77
N ILE A 201 14.73 -3.58 15.01
CA ILE A 201 15.15 -2.27 14.48
C ILE A 201 15.11 -1.19 15.59
N LEU A 202 14.21 -1.33 16.56
CA LEU A 202 13.96 -0.35 17.60
C LEU A 202 14.98 -0.50 18.75
N ARG A 203 15.32 0.61 19.42
CA ARG A 203 16.13 0.55 20.65
C ARG A 203 15.33 -0.09 21.77
N ASN A 204 15.94 -1.01 22.51
CA ASN A 204 15.37 -1.50 23.77
C ASN A 204 15.25 -0.31 24.74
N GLY A 205 14.04 0.21 24.94
CA GLY A 205 13.78 1.43 25.73
C GLY A 205 12.71 2.36 25.16
N SER A 206 12.05 2.06 24.04
CA SER A 206 10.91 2.88 23.58
C SER A 206 9.65 2.77 24.48
N ARG A 207 9.71 1.92 25.50
CA ARG A 207 8.92 2.02 26.74
C ARG A 207 9.87 2.41 27.87
N ASP A 208 10.36 3.64 27.88
CA ASP A 208 10.97 4.16 29.11
C ASP A 208 9.81 4.36 30.08
N ASP A 209 9.71 3.39 30.99
CA ASP A 209 9.05 3.50 32.27
C ASP A 209 9.61 4.75 32.98
N ASP A 210 8.88 5.87 32.92
CA ASP A 210 8.99 6.97 33.90
C ASP A 210 8.42 6.47 35.26
N ASP A 211 8.90 5.33 35.76
CA ASP A 211 8.60 4.82 37.10
C ASP A 211 9.67 5.38 38.05
N ASP A 212 9.40 6.59 38.53
CA ASP A 212 10.13 7.28 39.59
C ASP A 212 10.16 6.39 40.85
N ASN A 213 11.17 5.53 40.96
CA ASN A 213 11.47 4.79 42.18
C ASN A 213 12.75 5.35 42.83
N ASP A 214 12.67 6.62 43.25
CA ASP A 214 13.57 7.18 44.26
C ASP A 214 12.91 7.01 45.65
N PRO A 215 13.45 6.19 46.57
CA PRO A 215 12.84 5.95 47.87
C PRO A 215 12.96 7.13 48.85
N ASN A 216 13.50 8.29 48.45
CA ASN A 216 13.87 9.33 49.40
C ASN A 216 13.67 10.77 48.90
N GLY A 217 12.42 11.16 48.59
CA GLY A 217 12.09 12.56 48.29
C GLY A 217 10.68 12.93 48.72
N GLY A 218 10.55 13.81 49.71
CA GLY A 218 9.28 14.23 50.31
C GLY A 218 8.32 14.93 49.32
N GLY A 219 7.03 14.73 49.53
CA GLY A 219 5.98 15.26 48.66
C GLY A 219 5.80 16.78 48.71
N SER A 220 5.36 17.35 47.59
CA SER A 220 4.08 18.08 47.45
C SER A 220 4.09 18.99 46.21
N SER A 221 2.91 19.08 45.57
CA SER A 221 2.36 20.22 44.80
C SER A 221 2.51 20.34 43.27
N ASP A 222 3.25 19.49 42.54
CA ASP A 222 3.52 19.76 41.11
C ASP A 222 2.63 19.02 40.07
N ALA A 223 1.85 18.01 40.51
CA ALA A 223 1.03 17.20 39.59
C ALA A 223 -0.22 17.93 39.05
N THR A 224 -0.79 18.84 39.84
CA THR A 224 -2.03 19.54 39.48
C THR A 224 -1.80 20.63 38.43
N THR A 225 -0.66 21.32 38.50
CA THR A 225 -0.27 22.41 37.59
C THR A 225 0.11 21.92 36.19
N ARG A 226 0.69 20.72 36.08
CA ARG A 226 1.02 20.09 34.78
C ARG A 226 -0.22 19.54 34.07
N ALA A 227 -1.16 18.94 34.79
CA ALA A 227 -2.40 18.41 34.21
C ALA A 227 -3.28 19.53 33.62
N GLU A 228 -3.39 20.67 34.29
CA GLU A 228 -4.16 21.82 33.79
C GLU A 228 -3.48 22.50 32.58
N THR A 229 -2.14 22.58 32.57
CA THR A 229 -1.39 23.18 31.45
C THR A 229 -1.47 22.30 30.18
N ILE A 230 -1.43 20.97 30.33
CA ILE A 230 -1.59 20.03 29.21
C ILE A 230 -3.04 20.06 28.67
N ALA A 231 -4.04 20.11 29.55
CA ALA A 231 -5.44 20.17 29.15
C ALA A 231 -5.79 21.45 28.35
N VAL A 232 -5.24 22.61 28.73
CA VAL A 232 -5.48 23.88 28.03
C VAL A 232 -4.79 23.93 26.66
N ILE A 233 -3.58 23.36 26.52
CA ILE A 233 -2.88 23.28 25.23
C ILE A 233 -3.58 22.31 24.27
N PHE A 234 -4.08 21.17 24.77
CA PHE A 234 -4.87 20.24 23.96
C PHE A 234 -6.22 20.81 23.55
N ALA A 235 -6.94 21.50 24.44
CA ALA A 235 -8.23 22.10 24.10
C ALA A 235 -8.12 23.22 23.05
N GLY A 236 -7.10 24.09 23.14
CA GLY A 236 -6.85 25.14 22.15
C GLY A 236 -6.34 24.61 20.81
N SER A 237 -5.48 23.59 20.83
CA SER A 237 -4.94 22.92 19.63
C SER A 237 -6.00 22.10 18.91
N LEU A 238 -6.88 21.38 19.62
CA LEU A 238 -7.97 20.61 19.02
C LEU A 238 -8.95 21.49 18.26
N ILE A 239 -9.34 22.66 18.77
CA ILE A 239 -10.33 23.50 18.09
C ILE A 239 -9.75 24.09 16.79
N ALA A 240 -8.50 24.56 16.83
CA ALA A 240 -7.83 25.10 15.64
C ALA A 240 -7.53 24.00 14.60
N SER A 241 -7.08 22.82 15.04
CA SER A 241 -6.83 21.69 14.14
C SER A 241 -8.13 21.08 13.59
N PHE A 242 -9.21 21.00 14.38
CA PHE A 242 -10.52 20.54 13.91
C PHE A 242 -11.13 21.53 12.92
N ALA A 243 -10.97 22.84 13.12
CA ALA A 243 -11.42 23.85 12.16
C ALA A 243 -10.64 23.77 10.84
N ILE A 244 -9.31 23.62 10.89
CA ILE A 244 -8.48 23.48 9.68
C ILE A 244 -8.81 22.17 8.95
N VAL A 245 -8.87 21.05 9.67
CA VAL A 245 -9.26 19.74 9.09
C VAL A 245 -10.67 19.78 8.54
N SER A 246 -11.62 20.45 9.21
CA SER A 246 -12.99 20.62 8.71
C SER A 246 -13.05 21.47 7.45
N VAL A 247 -12.26 22.54 7.35
CA VAL A 247 -12.19 23.37 6.13
C VAL A 247 -11.56 22.59 4.97
N PHE A 248 -10.52 21.80 5.23
CA PHE A 248 -9.93 20.91 4.23
C PHE A 248 -10.92 19.80 3.82
N ALA A 249 -11.60 19.17 4.77
CA ALA A 249 -12.61 18.15 4.51
C ALA A 249 -13.79 18.72 3.72
N LEU A 250 -14.28 19.92 4.07
CA LEU A 250 -15.32 20.62 3.31
C LEU A 250 -14.82 21.02 1.91
N GLY A 251 -13.56 21.42 1.77
CA GLY A 251 -12.95 21.69 0.47
C GLY A 251 -12.84 20.44 -0.42
N VAL A 252 -12.47 19.31 0.17
CA VAL A 252 -12.44 18.00 -0.49
C VAL A 252 -13.84 17.53 -0.85
N ILE A 253 -14.82 17.64 0.06
CA ILE A 253 -16.23 17.30 -0.20
C ILE A 253 -16.82 18.21 -1.29
N TYR A 254 -16.51 19.50 -1.28
CA TYR A 254 -16.95 20.46 -2.29
C TYR A 254 -16.34 20.16 -3.67
N GLN A 255 -15.04 19.84 -3.74
CA GLN A 255 -14.40 19.37 -4.97
C GLN A 255 -14.97 18.00 -5.42
N ARG A 256 -15.29 17.10 -4.48
CA ARG A 256 -15.89 15.79 -4.74
C ARG A 256 -17.29 15.92 -5.33
N ARG A 257 -18.17 16.74 -4.75
CA ARG A 257 -19.51 17.03 -5.31
C ARG A 257 -19.46 17.64 -6.71
N ARG A 258 -18.45 18.46 -7.01
CA ARG A 258 -18.23 18.95 -8.37
C ARG A 258 -17.76 17.87 -9.35
N ARG A 259 -17.19 16.76 -8.88
CA ARG A 259 -16.72 15.62 -9.69
C ARG A 259 -17.71 14.46 -9.76
N GLU A 260 -18.80 14.47 -8.98
CA GLU A 260 -19.86 13.43 -9.03
C GLU A 260 -20.54 13.31 -10.39
N HIS A 261 -20.46 14.33 -11.25
CA HIS A 261 -20.94 14.26 -12.64
C HIS A 261 -19.89 13.75 -13.64
N MET A 262 -18.66 13.48 -13.20
CA MET A 262 -17.53 13.08 -14.06
C MET A 262 -17.04 11.65 -13.81
N VAL A 263 -17.52 10.97 -12.77
CA VAL A 263 -17.03 9.65 -12.37
C VAL A 263 -18.23 8.72 -12.10
N PRO A 264 -18.27 7.51 -12.68
CA PRO A 264 -19.40 6.59 -12.53
C PRO A 264 -19.74 6.23 -11.06
N PRO A 265 -21.02 6.06 -10.71
CA PRO A 265 -21.48 5.85 -9.32
C PRO A 265 -20.87 4.64 -8.59
N TYR A 266 -20.48 3.59 -9.32
CA TYR A 266 -19.96 2.34 -8.73
C TYR A 266 -18.60 2.50 -8.03
N LEU A 267 -17.91 3.63 -8.22
CA LEU A 267 -16.65 3.97 -7.56
C LEU A 267 -16.83 4.63 -6.18
N TYR A 268 -18.04 5.07 -5.81
CA TYR A 268 -18.29 5.85 -4.59
C TYR A 268 -19.03 5.11 -3.47
N GLU A 269 -19.64 3.96 -3.73
CA GLU A 269 -20.42 3.21 -2.71
C GLU A 269 -19.56 2.71 -1.53
N GLU A 270 -18.23 2.66 -1.65
CA GLU A 270 -17.36 2.07 -0.62
C GLU A 270 -16.97 3.01 0.54
N THR A 271 -17.03 4.34 0.36
CA THR A 271 -16.69 5.22 1.50
C THR A 271 -17.79 5.27 2.55
N GLU A 272 -19.04 5.06 2.14
CA GLU A 272 -20.17 5.10 3.08
C GLU A 272 -20.32 3.78 3.83
N THR A 273 -20.13 2.62 3.16
CA THR A 273 -20.18 1.31 3.83
C THR A 273 -19.03 1.08 4.81
N PHE A 274 -17.82 1.55 4.51
CA PHE A 274 -16.67 1.40 5.41
C PHE A 274 -16.81 2.22 6.70
N ILE A 275 -17.39 3.42 6.60
CA ILE A 275 -17.67 4.27 7.77
C ILE A 275 -18.87 3.73 8.56
N ASP A 276 -19.92 3.26 7.89
CA ASP A 276 -21.10 2.69 8.56
C ASP A 276 -20.78 1.38 9.29
N ASP A 277 -19.99 0.49 8.68
CA ASP A 277 -19.63 -0.77 9.32
C ASP A 277 -18.60 -0.58 10.45
N GLY A 278 -17.70 0.40 10.33
CA GLY A 278 -16.85 0.85 11.43
C GLY A 278 -17.65 1.42 12.61
N ASN A 279 -18.71 2.20 12.33
CA ASN A 279 -19.59 2.76 13.36
C ASN A 279 -20.48 1.70 14.02
N LYS A 280 -20.92 0.67 13.28
CA LYS A 280 -21.66 -0.47 13.86
C LYS A 280 -20.82 -1.30 14.82
N MET A 281 -19.51 -1.45 14.57
CA MET A 281 -18.60 -2.18 15.48
C MET A 281 -18.27 -1.41 16.76
N LEU A 282 -18.34 -0.08 16.75
CA LEU A 282 -18.12 0.75 17.94
C LEU A 282 -19.31 0.72 18.92
N HIS A 283 -20.53 0.48 18.43
CA HIS A 283 -21.73 0.44 19.27
C HIS A 283 -21.98 -0.90 19.97
N THR A 284 -21.33 -2.00 19.55
CA THR A 284 -21.55 -3.34 20.13
C THR A 284 -20.59 -3.69 21.28
N SER A 285 -19.62 -2.82 21.61
CA SER A 285 -18.61 -3.12 22.64
C SER A 285 -18.98 -2.72 24.08
N THR A 286 -20.23 -2.32 24.34
CA THR A 286 -20.72 -2.00 25.69
C THR A 286 -21.99 -2.76 26.05
N THR A 287 -21.95 -4.10 26.09
CA THR A 287 -22.80 -4.88 27.02
C THR A 287 -22.18 -6.24 27.38
N ASN A 288 -22.31 -6.56 28.66
CA ASN A 288 -21.77 -7.67 29.46
C ASN A 288 -21.80 -9.14 28.93
N SER A 289 -20.72 -9.85 29.28
CA SER A 289 -20.60 -11.21 29.86
C SER A 289 -21.37 -12.42 29.28
N SER A 290 -20.64 -13.45 28.85
CA SER A 290 -20.54 -14.80 29.47
C SER A 290 -20.30 -15.94 28.43
N ILE A 291 -19.14 -16.60 28.58
CA ILE A 291 -18.80 -18.04 28.54
C ILE A 291 -19.43 -19.00 27.48
N ASN A 292 -18.53 -19.86 26.97
CA ASN A 292 -18.65 -21.09 26.12
C ASN A 292 -18.67 -20.80 24.62
N GLY A 293 -17.72 -21.25 23.80
CA GLY A 293 -17.07 -22.57 23.79
C GLY A 293 -17.60 -23.30 22.56
N ASP A 294 -16.85 -23.27 21.46
CA ASP A 294 -16.59 -24.42 20.58
C ASP A 294 -15.85 -23.98 19.31
N VAL A 295 -14.67 -24.59 19.16
CA VAL A 295 -13.82 -24.58 17.97
C VAL A 295 -14.42 -25.56 16.98
N VAL A 296 -14.70 -25.12 15.75
CA VAL A 296 -14.86 -26.03 14.61
C VAL A 296 -14.08 -25.47 13.42
N SER A 297 -12.94 -26.10 13.16
CA SER A 297 -12.21 -26.07 11.90
C SER A 297 -13.03 -26.76 10.80
N VAL A 298 -13.06 -26.20 9.59
CA VAL A 298 -13.38 -26.96 8.39
C VAL A 298 -12.37 -26.57 7.30
N ASP A 299 -11.52 -27.53 6.97
CA ASP A 299 -10.69 -27.58 5.75
C ASP A 299 -11.58 -27.65 4.51
N VAL A 300 -11.32 -26.79 3.51
CA VAL A 300 -11.22 -27.12 2.06
C VAL A 300 -10.29 -26.12 1.39
#